data_AF-A0A0K1K0W3-F1
#
_entry.id   AF-A0A0K1K0W3-F1
#
_cell.length_a   1.000
_cell.length_b   1.000
_cell.length_c   1.000
_cell.angle_alpha   90.00
_cell.angle_beta   90.00
_cell.angle_gamma   90.00
#
_symmetry.space_group_name_H-M   'P 1'
#
loop_
_entity.id
_entity.type
_entity.pdbx_description
1 polymer ?
#
loop_
_entity_poly.entity_id
_entity_poly.type
_entity_poly.pdbx_seq_one_letter_code
_entity_poly.pdbx_strand_id
1 'polypeptide(L)'
;MNIPVPQLYLGKRYHAELFAVLGVLGFLVNMLILFAGGVYLDKESYKLVSSLTVSAWVLLPPLWFFYEFFYYFPKHGNPAAGFDRLKAVQDVTSKVWAAVGLVLGAIYTVKFSA
;
A
#
# COMPACT_ATOMS: atom_id res chain seq x y z
N MET A 1 20.41 28.39 1.21
CA MET A 1 19.61 28.28 2.46
C MET A 1 18.74 27.04 2.31
N ASN A 2 18.97 25.99 3.09
CA ASN A 2 18.21 24.74 2.99
C ASN A 2 16.90 24.93 3.77
N ILE A 3 15.83 25.37 3.12
CA ILE A 3 14.53 25.51 3.78
C ILE A 3 14.02 24.09 4.03
N PRO A 4 13.84 23.67 5.31
CA PRO A 4 13.40 22.32 5.61
C PRO A 4 12.01 22.11 5.01
N VAL A 5 11.85 21.04 4.24
CA VAL A 5 10.58 20.70 3.62
C VAL A 5 9.56 20.42 4.74
N PRO A 6 8.40 21.09 4.76
CA PRO A 6 7.41 20.89 5.81
C PRO A 6 6.96 19.44 5.85
N GLN A 7 6.95 18.84 7.05
CA GLN A 7 6.44 17.48 7.24
C GLN A 7 4.92 17.47 7.02
N LEU A 8 4.40 16.40 6.41
CA LEU A 8 2.96 16.24 6.16
C LEU A 8 2.13 16.22 7.44
N TYR A 9 2.67 15.63 8.51
CA TYR A 9 1.99 15.47 9.78
C TYR A 9 2.86 16.02 10.91
N LEU A 10 2.23 16.64 11.91
CA LEU A 10 2.90 17.18 13.10
C LEU A 10 3.24 16.11 14.14
N GLY A 11 2.84 14.85 13.89
CA GLY A 11 3.08 13.71 14.77
C GLY A 11 4.53 13.21 14.77
N LYS A 12 4.89 12.39 15.76
CA LYS A 12 6.23 11.80 15.86
C LYS A 12 6.49 10.88 14.66
N ARG A 13 7.71 10.95 14.11
CA ARG A 13 8.20 10.16 12.95
C ARG A 13 7.98 8.64 13.07
N TYR A 14 7.87 8.12 14.29
CA TYR A 14 7.64 6.69 14.58
C TYR A 14 6.41 6.10 13.91
N HIS A 15 5.33 6.85 13.69
CA HIS A 15 4.13 6.29 13.06
C HIS A 15 4.36 5.94 11.59
N ALA A 16 5.05 6.80 10.84
CA ALA A 16 5.36 6.55 9.45
C ALA A 16 6.29 5.34 9.28
N GLU A 17 7.29 5.22 10.16
CA GLU A 17 8.21 4.09 10.17
C GLU A 17 7.48 2.79 10.51
N LEU A 18 6.59 2.80 11.51
CA LEU A 18 5.77 1.64 11.86
C LEU A 18 4.88 1.20 10.70
N PHE A 19 4.16 2.12 10.04
CA PHE A 19 3.33 1.77 8.88
C PHE A 19 4.16 1.24 7.71
N ALA A 20 5.36 1.77 7.48
CA ALA A 20 6.27 1.26 6.47
C ALA A 20 6.71 -0.18 6.79
N VAL A 21 7.10 -0.47 8.04
CA VAL A 21 7.46 -1.83 8.45
C VAL A 21 6.28 -2.79 8.30
N LEU A 22 5.10 -2.40 8.77
CA LEU A 22 3.89 -3.22 8.62
C LEU A 22 3.53 -3.47 7.15
N GLY A 23 3.69 -2.46 6.29
CA GLY A 23 3.51 -2.60 4.85
C GLY A 23 4.49 -3.61 4.25
N VAL A 24 5.78 -3.51 4.57
CA VAL A 24 6.79 -4.47 4.08
C VAL A 24 6.49 -5.88 4.57
N LEU A 25 6.19 -6.06 5.86
CA LEU A 25 5.84 -7.37 6.42
C LEU A 25 4.60 -7.96 5.76
N GLY A 26 3.55 -7.15 5.57
CA GLY A 26 2.33 -7.58 4.87
C GLY A 26 2.60 -7.99 3.42
N PHE A 27 3.49 -7.28 2.72
CA PHE A 27 3.88 -7.63 1.35
C PHE A 27 4.64 -8.96 1.32
N LEU A 28 5.57 -9.18 2.24
CA LEU A 28 6.31 -10.43 2.36
C LEU A 28 5.39 -11.62 2.67
N VAL A 29 4.41 -11.43 3.56
CA VAL A 29 3.39 -12.45 3.84
C VAL A 29 2.58 -12.76 2.57
N ASN A 30 2.18 -11.74 1.80
CA ASN A 30 1.49 -11.97 0.53
C ASN A 30 2.36 -12.75 -0.47
N MET A 31 3.66 -12.46 -0.56
CA MET A 31 4.60 -13.24 -1.39
C MET A 31 4.68 -14.69 -0.93
N LEU A 32 4.78 -14.93 0.37
CA LEU A 32 4.79 -16.30 0.92
C LEU A 32 3.51 -17.06 0.58
N ILE A 33 2.35 -16.43 0.70
CA ILE A 33 1.07 -17.01 0.29
C ILE A 33 1.11 -17.33 -1.21
N LEU A 34 1.48 -16.38 -2.06
CA LEU A 34 1.50 -16.58 -3.51
C LEU A 34 2.48 -17.65 -3.97
N PHE A 35 3.64 -17.83 -3.33
CA PHE A 35 4.64 -18.81 -3.78
C PHE A 35 4.56 -20.16 -3.07
N ALA A 36 4.26 -20.18 -1.77
CA ALA A 36 4.27 -21.40 -0.95
C ALA A 36 2.88 -21.87 -0.49
N GLY A 37 1.83 -21.05 -0.64
CA GLY A 37 0.49 -21.37 -0.14
C GLY A 37 -0.09 -22.66 -0.72
N GLY A 38 0.25 -23.00 -1.96
CA GLY A 38 -0.21 -24.24 -2.61
C GLY A 38 0.38 -25.53 -2.02
N VAL A 39 1.37 -25.45 -1.13
CA VAL A 39 1.90 -26.60 -0.38
C VAL A 39 1.01 -26.94 0.81
N TYR A 40 0.32 -25.94 1.37
CA TYR A 40 -0.40 -26.05 2.64
C TYR A 40 -1.92 -26.00 2.51
N LEU A 41 -2.42 -25.47 1.39
CA LEU A 41 -3.84 -25.28 1.12
C LEU A 41 -4.28 -26.14 -0.07
N ASP A 42 -5.53 -26.62 -0.03
CA ASP A 42 -6.16 -27.19 -1.21
C ASP A 42 -6.30 -26.14 -2.32
N LYS A 43 -6.52 -26.60 -3.55
CA LYS A 43 -6.53 -25.74 -4.75
C LYS A 43 -7.56 -24.61 -4.67
N GLU A 44 -8.75 -24.86 -4.12
CA GLU A 44 -9.82 -23.87 -4.05
C GLU A 44 -9.51 -22.82 -3.00
N SER A 45 -9.16 -23.26 -1.78
CA SER A 45 -8.75 -22.35 -0.70
C SER A 45 -7.53 -21.54 -1.09
N TYR A 46 -6.55 -22.15 -1.75
CA TYR A 46 -5.34 -21.48 -2.20
C TYR A 46 -5.64 -20.36 -3.21
N LYS A 47 -6.49 -20.63 -4.20
CA LYS A 47 -6.93 -19.64 -5.18
C LYS A 47 -7.73 -18.52 -4.54
N LEU A 48 -8.63 -18.84 -3.61
CA LEU A 48 -9.44 -17.86 -2.90
C LEU A 48 -8.57 -16.92 -2.05
N VAL A 49 -7.71 -17.48 -1.20
CA VAL A 49 -6.82 -16.70 -0.33
C VAL A 49 -5.90 -15.81 -1.17
N SER A 50 -5.30 -16.36 -2.24
CA SER A 50 -4.45 -15.58 -3.15
C SER A 50 -5.21 -14.45 -3.84
N SER A 51 -6.47 -14.69 -4.25
CA SER A 51 -7.32 -13.68 -4.86
C SER A 51 -7.64 -12.55 -3.88
N LEU A 52 -7.98 -12.91 -2.64
CA LEU A 52 -8.30 -11.95 -1.59
C LEU A 52 -7.09 -11.09 -1.23
N THR A 53 -5.91 -11.70 -1.05
CA THR A 53 -4.71 -10.95 -0.70
C THR A 53 -4.29 -10.03 -1.83
N VAL A 54 -4.22 -10.51 -3.08
CA VAL A 54 -3.89 -9.66 -4.24
C VAL A 54 -4.89 -8.51 -4.39
N SER A 55 -6.19 -8.78 -4.26
CA SER A 55 -7.22 -7.73 -4.35
C SER A 55 -7.08 -6.70 -3.24
N ALA A 56 -6.78 -7.13 -2.00
CA ALA A 56 -6.54 -6.23 -0.89
C ALA A 56 -5.33 -5.31 -1.14
N TRP A 57 -4.24 -5.83 -1.71
CA TRP A 57 -3.08 -5.03 -2.08
C TRP A 57 -3.36 -4.02 -3.20
N VAL A 58 -4.27 -4.33 -4.12
CA VAL A 58 -4.70 -3.40 -5.17
C VAL A 58 -5.62 -2.31 -4.62
N LEU A 59 -6.54 -2.64 -3.71
CA LEU A 59 -7.61 -1.75 -3.27
C LEU A 59 -7.30 -0.92 -2.03
N LEU A 60 -6.67 -1.50 -1.01
CA LEU A 60 -6.49 -0.83 0.29
C LEU A 60 -5.73 0.50 0.18
N PRO A 61 -4.65 0.62 -0.62
CA PRO A 61 -3.86 1.85 -0.63
C PRO A 61 -4.50 2.99 -1.42
N PRO A 62 -5.15 2.76 -2.57
CA PRO A 62 -6.03 3.77 -3.17
C PRO A 62 -7.15 4.23 -2.23
N LEU A 63 -7.80 3.30 -1.51
CA LEU A 63 -8.81 3.64 -0.51
C LEU A 63 -8.22 4.47 0.64
N TRP A 64 -7.00 4.14 1.08
CA TRP A 64 -6.28 4.93 2.07
C TRP A 64 -5.96 6.34 1.55
N PHE A 65 -5.46 6.51 0.32
CA PHE A 65 -5.18 7.85 -0.23
C PHE A 65 -6.44 8.71 -0.32
N PHE A 66 -7.57 8.11 -0.70
CA PHE A 66 -8.86 8.78 -0.71
C PHE A 66 -9.28 9.20 0.71
N TYR A 67 -9.25 8.27 1.66
CA TYR A 67 -9.55 8.56 3.06
C TYR A 67 -8.62 9.64 3.64
N GLU A 68 -7.33 9.55 3.32
CA GLU A 68 -6.30 10.46 3.78
C GLU A 68 -6.59 11.88 3.29
N PHE A 69 -6.88 12.02 2.00
CA PHE A 69 -7.15 13.32 1.39
C PHE A 69 -8.43 13.98 1.92
N PHE A 70 -9.54 13.23 2.00
CA PHE A 70 -10.85 13.80 2.33
C PHE A 70 -11.14 13.91 3.83
N TYR A 71 -10.57 13.02 4.66
CA TYR A 71 -10.98 12.89 6.06
C TYR A 71 -9.84 13.03 7.05
N TYR A 72 -8.68 12.43 6.78
CA TYR A 72 -7.58 12.40 7.76
C TYR A 72 -6.74 13.68 7.73
N PHE A 73 -6.25 14.08 6.56
CA PHE A 73 -5.36 15.23 6.39
C PHE A 73 -6.00 16.56 6.79
N PRO A 74 -7.29 16.85 6.50
CA PRO A 74 -7.93 18.08 6.98
C PRO A 74 -7.92 18.22 8.50
N LYS A 75 -7.93 17.10 9.24
CA LYS A 75 -7.99 17.09 10.71
C LYS A 75 -6.62 16.99 11.38
N HIS A 76 -5.65 16.35 10.72
CA HIS A 76 -4.38 15.96 11.35
C HIS A 76 -3.14 16.40 10.57
N GLY A 77 -3.32 16.90 9.35
CA GLY A 77 -2.25 17.40 8.49
C GLY A 77 -1.62 18.67 9.04
N ASN A 78 -0.36 18.88 8.70
CA ASN A 78 0.36 20.11 9.00
C ASN A 78 -0.11 21.25 8.07
N PRO A 79 -0.69 22.34 8.62
CA PRO A 79 -1.13 23.48 7.81
C PRO A 79 0.01 24.10 6.97
N ALA A 80 1.25 24.03 7.45
CA ALA A 80 2.42 24.56 6.75
C ALA A 80 2.85 23.71 5.54
N ALA A 81 2.48 22.43 5.49
CA ALA A 81 2.71 21.58 4.31
C ALA A 81 1.64 21.79 3.25
N GLY A 82 0.38 22.01 3.67
CA GLY A 82 -0.75 22.21 2.78
C GLY A 82 -1.12 20.97 1.95
N PHE A 83 -2.25 21.05 1.25
CA PHE A 83 -2.75 19.95 0.40
C PHE A 83 -1.87 19.68 -0.81
N ASP A 84 -1.12 20.67 -1.31
CA ASP A 84 -0.28 20.48 -2.49
C ASP A 84 0.89 19.53 -2.21
N ARG A 85 1.45 19.58 -0.99
CA ARG A 85 2.48 18.63 -0.57
C ARG A 85 1.92 17.22 -0.47
N LEU A 86 0.70 17.06 0.09
CA LEU A 86 0.04 15.76 0.16
C LEU A 86 -0.17 15.18 -1.24
N LYS A 87 -0.73 15.97 -2.16
CA LYS A 87 -0.95 15.56 -3.56
C LYS A 87 0.34 15.14 -4.24
N ALA A 88 1.43 15.88 -4.06
CA ALA A 88 2.73 15.55 -4.64
C ALA A 88 3.26 14.20 -4.11
N VAL A 89 3.10 13.93 -2.81
CA VAL A 89 3.51 12.65 -2.22
C VAL A 89 2.61 11.51 -2.70
N GLN A 90 1.29 11.73 -2.75
CA GLN A 90 0.33 10.73 -3.23
C GLN A 90 0.55 10.40 -4.72
N ASP A 91 0.88 11.37 -5.58
CA ASP A 91 1.15 11.13 -7.01
C ASP A 91 2.36 10.22 -7.24
N VAL A 92 3.47 10.47 -6.53
CA VAL A 92 4.65 9.60 -6.61
C VAL A 92 4.31 8.21 -6.05
N THR A 93 3.65 8.16 -4.90
CA THR A 93 3.34 6.89 -4.22
C THR A 93 2.34 6.05 -5.03
N SER A 94 1.35 6.66 -5.67
CA SER A 94 0.36 5.96 -6.49
C SER A 94 0.97 5.31 -7.72
N LYS A 95 1.98 5.95 -8.33
CA LYS A 95 2.70 5.37 -9.48
C LYS A 95 3.51 4.14 -9.09
N VAL A 96 4.24 4.23 -7.97
CA VAL A 96 4.96 3.07 -7.41
C VAL A 96 3.96 1.96 -7.08
N TRP A 97 2.83 2.30 -6.46
CA TRP A 97 1.83 1.33 -6.09
C TRP A 97 1.14 0.65 -7.27
N ALA A 98 0.86 1.41 -8.33
CA ALA A 98 0.31 0.86 -9.57
C ALA A 98 1.25 -0.18 -10.19
N ALA A 99 2.56 0.05 -10.15
CA ALA A 99 3.55 -0.93 -10.59
C ALA A 99 3.51 -2.21 -9.73
N VAL A 100 3.40 -2.07 -8.40
CA VAL A 100 3.23 -3.22 -7.49
C VAL A 100 1.95 -4.00 -7.83
N GLY A 101 0.83 -3.31 -8.00
CA GLY A 101 -0.45 -3.93 -8.37
C GLY A 101 -0.39 -4.69 -9.70
N LEU A 102 0.28 -4.11 -10.71
CA LEU A 102 0.50 -4.76 -12.01
C LEU A 102 1.31 -6.06 -11.87
N VAL A 103 2.42 -6.02 -11.14
CA VAL A 103 3.27 -7.20 -10.91
C VAL A 103 2.50 -8.29 -10.16
N LEU A 104 1.77 -7.94 -9.11
CA LEU A 104 0.94 -8.89 -8.36
C LEU A 104 -0.14 -9.53 -9.24
N GLY A 105 -0.83 -8.72 -10.06
CA GLY A 105 -1.84 -9.20 -10.99
C GLY A 105 -1.27 -10.14 -12.06
N ALA A 106 -0.08 -9.82 -12.59
CA ALA A 106 0.61 -10.67 -13.55
C ALA A 106 0.99 -12.03 -12.92
N ILE A 107 1.59 -12.03 -11.73
CA ILE A 107 1.94 -13.26 -11.01
C ILE A 107 0.70 -14.12 -10.76
N TYR A 108 -0.38 -13.50 -10.27
CA TYR A 108 -1.65 -14.20 -10.02
C TYR A 108 -2.19 -14.85 -11.30
N THR A 109 -2.21 -14.10 -12.41
CA THR A 109 -2.73 -14.58 -13.70
C THR A 109 -1.93 -15.77 -14.21
N VAL A 110 -0.59 -15.68 -14.22
CA VAL A 110 0.28 -16.79 -14.63
C VAL A 110 0.04 -18.04 -13.77
N LYS A 111 -0.25 -17.87 -12.48
CA LYS A 111 -0.37 -18.99 -11.54
C LYS A 111 -1.73 -19.69 -11.55
N PHE A 112 -2.79 -18.99 -11.94
CA PHE A 112 -4.17 -19.50 -11.82
C PHE A 112 -5.00 -19.47 -13.11
N SER A 113 -4.47 -18.91 -14.20
CA SER A 113 -5.13 -18.86 -15.52
C SER A 113 -4.38 -19.63 -16.62
N ALA A 114 -3.20 -20.16 -16.33
CA ALA A 114 -2.55 -21.23 -17.08
C ALA A 114 -2.91 -22.59 -16.45
#